data_AF-A0A5N6VHP5-F1
#
_entry.id   AF-A0A5N6VHP5-F1
#
_cell.length_a   1.000
_cell.length_b   1.000
_cell.length_c   1.000
_cell.angle_alpha   90.00
_cell.angle_beta   90.00
_cell.angle_gamma   90.00
#
_symmetry.space_group_name_H-M   'P 1'
#
loop_
_entity.id
_entity.type
_entity.pdbx_description
1 polymer ?
#
loop_
_entity_poly.entity_id
_entity_poly.type
_entity_poly.pdbx_seq_one_letter_code
_entity_poly.pdbx_strand_id
1 'polypeptide(L)'
;MFRTTILNFPLKAIRWFREDIYKNSPEKRMEAEKAIRTFYQKNEASMERRGVTEAIVKGGKHNDPRNPDPKGDHWTVEMIKESGEFVTKRHVYPDGEDKK
;
A
#
# COMPACT_ATOMS: atom_id res chain seq x y z
N MET A 1 24.83 25.05 -3.32
CA MET A 1 24.58 24.08 -4.42
C MET A 1 23.22 23.45 -4.20
N PHE A 2 22.36 23.57 -5.20
CA PHE A 2 20.94 23.23 -5.14
C PHE A 2 20.74 21.72 -5.03
N ARG A 3 20.13 21.25 -3.94
CA ARG A 3 19.50 19.93 -3.91
C ARG A 3 18.06 20.14 -4.36
N THR A 4 17.78 19.69 -5.58
CA THR A 4 16.48 19.68 -6.20
C THR A 4 15.48 19.08 -5.22
N THR A 5 14.55 19.89 -4.75
CA THR A 5 13.38 19.42 -4.02
C THR A 5 12.55 18.63 -5.03
N ILE A 6 12.77 17.32 -5.09
CA ILE A 6 11.89 16.42 -5.84
C ILE A 6 10.60 16.38 -5.04
N LEU A 7 9.67 17.28 -5.37
CA LEU A 7 8.26 17.19 -5.06
C LEU A 7 7.65 16.04 -5.87
N ASN A 8 8.11 14.80 -5.67
CA ASN A 8 7.38 13.62 -6.11
C ASN A 8 7.14 12.77 -4.87
N PHE A 9 5.86 12.56 -4.56
CA PHE A 9 5.47 11.49 -3.67
C PHE A 9 6.16 10.20 -4.16
N PRO A 10 7.01 9.54 -3.36
CA PRO A 10 7.83 8.44 -3.85
C PRO A 10 7.01 7.23 -4.29
N LEU A 11 5.79 7.07 -3.74
CA LEU A 11 4.76 6.18 -4.28
C LEU A 11 4.07 6.82 -5.50
N LYS A 12 4.53 6.44 -6.69
CA LYS A 12 4.04 6.91 -7.99
C LYS A 12 2.66 6.36 -8.35
N ALA A 13 2.40 5.08 -8.04
CA ALA A 13 1.18 4.40 -8.44
C ALA A 13 0.67 3.40 -7.39
N ILE A 14 -0.65 3.33 -7.27
CA ILE A 14 -1.37 2.23 -6.60
C ILE A 14 -2.16 1.51 -7.68
N ARG A 15 -1.73 0.28 -7.98
CA ARG A 15 -2.37 -0.61 -8.95
C ARG A 15 -3.24 -1.61 -8.22
N TRP A 16 -4.26 -2.10 -8.91
CA TRP A 16 -5.21 -3.06 -8.37
C TRP A 16 -5.11 -4.34 -9.17
N PHE A 17 -4.79 -5.45 -8.51
CA PHE A 17 -4.78 -6.75 -9.18
C PHE A 17 -6.18 -7.14 -9.64
N ARG A 18 -7.20 -6.68 -8.92
CA ARG A 18 -8.62 -6.88 -9.21
C ARG A 18 -9.37 -5.56 -9.11
N GLU A 19 -9.58 -4.92 -10.26
CA GLU A 19 -10.30 -3.64 -10.36
C GLU A 19 -11.80 -3.77 -10.06
N ASP A 20 -12.35 -4.97 -10.20
CA ASP A 20 -13.77 -5.27 -10.01
C ASP A 20 -14.21 -5.17 -8.55
N ILE A 21 -13.29 -5.36 -7.59
CA ILE A 21 -13.58 -5.42 -6.15
C ILE A 21 -14.25 -4.14 -5.65
N TYR A 22 -13.87 -2.99 -6.20
CA TYR A 22 -14.39 -1.69 -5.77
C TYR A 22 -15.20 -0.97 -6.85
N LYS A 23 -15.59 -1.68 -7.92
CA LYS A 23 -16.36 -1.09 -9.03
C LYS A 23 -17.63 -0.37 -8.56
N ASN A 24 -18.28 -0.91 -7.53
CA ASN A 24 -19.52 -0.37 -6.97
C ASN A 24 -19.34 0.28 -5.58
N SER A 25 -18.10 0.52 -5.15
CA SER A 25 -17.78 1.06 -3.82
C SER A 25 -16.55 1.96 -3.87
N PRO A 26 -16.62 3.11 -4.58
CA PRO A 26 -15.49 4.04 -4.71
C PRO A 26 -14.99 4.57 -3.36
N GLU A 27 -15.87 4.72 -2.37
CA GLU A 27 -15.53 5.13 -1.00
C GLU A 27 -14.58 4.13 -0.32
N LYS A 28 -14.79 2.82 -0.52
CA LYS A 28 -13.90 1.78 0.01
C LYS A 28 -12.57 1.74 -0.74
N ARG A 29 -12.56 2.10 -2.03
CA ARG A 29 -11.31 2.28 -2.77
C ARG A 29 -10.51 3.44 -2.21
N MET A 30 -11.14 4.59 -1.95
CA MET A 30 -10.49 5.74 -1.33
C MET A 30 -9.93 5.43 0.06
N GLU A 31 -10.66 4.66 0.88
CA GLU A 31 -10.19 4.19 2.19
C GLU A 31 -8.88 3.41 2.05
N ALA A 32 -8.83 2.46 1.13
CA ALA A 32 -7.65 1.65 0.87
C ALA A 32 -6.47 2.48 0.33
N GLU A 33 -6.71 3.40 -0.63
CA GLU A 33 -5.67 4.28 -1.14
C GLU A 33 -5.09 5.19 -0.04
N LYS A 34 -5.95 5.72 0.83
CA LYS A 34 -5.53 6.51 1.99
C LYS A 34 -4.66 5.68 2.94
N ALA A 35 -5.11 4.47 3.29
CA ALA A 35 -4.38 3.57 4.17
C ALA A 35 -2.99 3.22 3.61
N ILE A 36 -2.89 2.92 2.32
CA ILE A 36 -1.62 2.61 1.63
C ILE A 36 -0.69 3.82 1.62
N ARG A 37 -1.20 5.01 1.34
CA ARG A 37 -0.40 6.25 1.38
C ARG A 37 0.12 6.52 2.79
N THR A 38 -0.73 6.40 3.81
CA THR A 38 -0.32 6.58 5.21
C THR A 38 0.73 5.54 5.61
N PHE A 39 0.55 4.27 5.23
CA PHE A 39 1.54 3.22 5.45
C PHE A 39 2.88 3.57 4.80
N TYR A 40 2.86 3.99 3.53
CA TYR A 40 4.08 4.36 2.82
C TYR A 40 4.79 5.53 3.51
N GLN A 41 4.07 6.61 3.84
CA GLN A 41 4.63 7.78 4.52
C GLN A 41 5.28 7.42 5.86
N LYS A 42 4.62 6.56 6.66
CA LYS A 42 5.19 6.08 7.93
C LYS A 42 6.48 5.28 7.74
N ASN A 43 6.71 4.71 6.56
CA ASN A 43 7.86 3.85 6.25
C ASN A 43 8.75 4.43 5.14
N GLU A 44 8.62 5.72 4.81
CA GLU A 44 9.15 6.33 3.58
C GLU A 44 10.64 6.08 3.40
N ALA A 45 11.46 6.40 4.41
CA ALA A 45 12.91 6.22 4.33
C ALA A 45 13.35 4.77 4.06
N SER A 46 12.57 3.78 4.51
CA SER A 46 12.83 2.35 4.24
C SER A 46 12.39 1.97 2.83
N MET A 47 11.23 2.46 2.38
CA MET A 47 10.68 2.20 1.06
C MET A 47 11.53 2.82 -0.04
N GLU A 48 11.95 4.07 0.13
CA GLU A 48 12.82 4.78 -0.80
C GLU A 48 14.20 4.12 -0.92
N ARG A 49 14.81 3.73 0.21
CA ARG A 49 16.10 3.02 0.20
C ARG A 49 16.05 1.72 -0.61
N ARG A 50 14.89 1.06 -0.61
CA ARG A 50 14.66 -0.19 -1.36
C ARG A 50 14.17 0.04 -2.79
N GLY A 51 13.99 1.30 -3.20
CA GLY A 51 13.53 1.68 -4.53
C GLY A 51 12.04 1.39 -4.77
N VAL A 52 11.24 1.28 -3.72
CA VAL A 52 9.79 1.06 -3.87
C VAL A 52 9.15 2.32 -4.43
N THR A 53 8.50 2.20 -5.57
CA THR A 53 7.80 3.31 -6.22
C THR A 53 6.34 3.00 -6.53
N GLU A 54 5.91 1.74 -6.44
CA GLU A 54 4.52 1.37 -6.68
C GLU A 54 4.01 0.34 -5.68
N ALA A 55 2.69 0.30 -5.52
CA ALA A 55 1.98 -0.65 -4.68
C ALA A 55 0.93 -1.39 -5.51
N ILE A 56 0.87 -2.71 -5.40
CA ILE A 56 -0.16 -3.56 -6.01
C ILE A 56 -1.05 -4.12 -4.91
N VAL A 57 -2.32 -3.74 -4.92
CA VAL A 57 -3.32 -4.28 -4.00
C VAL A 57 -3.83 -5.61 -4.55
N LYS A 58 -3.62 -6.71 -3.80
CA LYS A 58 -3.90 -8.08 -4.28
C LYS A 58 -5.36 -8.48 -4.17
N GLY A 59 -6.12 -7.83 -3.30
CA GLY A 59 -7.52 -8.15 -3.06
C GLY A 59 -8.21 -7.12 -2.16
N GLY A 60 -9.47 -7.39 -1.85
CA GLY A 60 -10.27 -6.55 -0.97
C GLY A 60 -9.80 -6.64 0.48
N LYS A 61 -10.27 -5.68 1.28
CA LYS A 61 -10.12 -5.70 2.74
C LYS A 61 -10.72 -6.98 3.30
N HIS A 62 -9.93 -7.79 4.01
CA HIS A 62 -10.38 -9.04 4.61
C HIS A 62 -9.58 -9.36 5.89
N ASN A 63 -10.14 -10.24 6.70
CA ASN A 63 -9.46 -10.96 7.75
C ASN A 63 -9.83 -12.44 7.62
N ASP A 64 -8.85 -13.35 7.56
CA ASP A 64 -9.11 -14.77 7.34
C ASP A 64 -9.81 -15.36 8.58
N PRO A 65 -11.06 -15.84 8.49
CA PRO A 65 -11.77 -16.40 9.64
C PRO A 65 -11.12 -17.69 10.17
N ARG A 66 -10.29 -18.38 9.38
CA ARG A 66 -9.57 -19.60 9.78
C ARG A 66 -8.29 -19.29 10.55
N ASN A 67 -7.72 -18.10 10.35
CA ASN A 67 -6.54 -17.61 11.05
C ASN A 67 -6.62 -16.09 11.17
N PRO A 68 -7.48 -15.59 12.09
CA PRO A 68 -7.76 -14.17 12.16
C PRO A 68 -6.55 -13.40 12.67
N ASP A 69 -6.16 -12.36 11.94
CA ASP A 69 -5.20 -11.39 12.44
C ASP A 69 -5.83 -10.62 13.60
N PRO A 70 -5.20 -10.57 14.79
CA PRO A 70 -5.73 -9.85 15.95
C PRO A 70 -5.84 -8.33 15.72
N LYS A 71 -5.16 -7.78 14.72
CA LYS A 71 -5.26 -6.37 14.31
C LYS A 71 -6.45 -6.11 13.41
N GLY A 72 -7.11 -7.16 12.93
CA GLY A 72 -8.36 -7.10 12.18
C GLY A 72 -8.17 -7.07 10.66
N ASP A 73 -9.19 -6.52 10.02
CA ASP A 73 -9.30 -6.40 8.58
C ASP A 73 -8.17 -5.58 7.96
N HIS A 74 -7.57 -6.11 6.90
CA HIS A 74 -6.44 -5.48 6.22
C HIS A 74 -6.44 -5.75 4.71
N TRP A 75 -5.62 -5.00 3.99
CA TRP A 75 -5.27 -5.26 2.59
C TRP A 75 -3.92 -5.95 2.50
N THR A 76 -3.80 -6.92 1.61
CA THR A 76 -2.50 -7.43 1.19
C THR A 76 -1.97 -6.59 0.04
N VAL A 77 -0.82 -5.96 0.23
CA VAL A 77 -0.21 -5.03 -0.71
C VAL A 77 1.22 -5.48 -1.04
N GLU A 78 1.51 -5.62 -2.33
CA GLU A 78 2.85 -5.86 -2.83
C GLU A 78 3.51 -4.54 -3.20
N MET A 79 4.63 -4.24 -2.56
CA MET A 79 5.46 -3.07 -2.82
C MET A 79 6.50 -3.45 -3.86
N ILE A 80 6.57 -2.69 -4.94
CA ILE A 80 7.40 -3.00 -6.11
C ILE A 80 8.19 -1.77 -6.58
N LYS A 81 9.24 -2.00 -7.34
CA LYS A 81 9.95 -0.96 -8.09
C LYS A 81 9.20 -0.63 -9.38
N GLU A 82 9.53 0.49 -10.01
CA GLU A 82 8.97 0.94 -11.28
C GLU A 82 9.20 -0.07 -12.42
N SER A 83 10.28 -0.86 -12.34
CA SER A 83 10.55 -1.97 -13.27
C SER A 83 9.58 -3.14 -13.15
N GLY A 84 8.71 -3.17 -12.13
CA GLY A 84 7.88 -4.32 -11.79
C GLY A 84 8.56 -5.32 -10.85
N GLU A 85 9.82 -5.08 -10.46
CA GLU A 85 10.54 -5.96 -9.53
C GLU A 85 9.88 -5.95 -8.14
N PHE A 86 9.57 -7.15 -7.64
CA PHE A 86 9.02 -7.33 -6.30
C PHE A 86 10.02 -6.95 -5.21
N VAL A 87 9.59 -6.16 -4.23
CA VAL A 87 10.42 -5.78 -3.08
C VAL A 87 9.92 -6.44 -1.81
N THR A 88 8.63 -6.30 -1.48
CA THR A 88 8.04 -6.89 -0.26
C THR A 88 6.54 -6.99 -0.36
N LYS A 89 5.95 -7.88 0.44
CA LYS A 89 4.51 -7.95 0.72
C LYS A 89 4.24 -7.40 2.12
N ARG A 90 3.17 -6.64 2.30
CA ARG A 90 2.76 -6.07 3.59
C ARG A 90 1.25 -6.19 3.77
N HIS A 91 0.83 -6.34 5.03
CA HIS A 91 -0.54 -6.14 5.45
C HIS A 91 -0.72 -4.67 5.80
N VAL A 92 -1.65 -3.99 5.13
CA VAL A 92 -1.95 -2.58 5.35
C VAL A 92 -3.32 -2.49 6.01
N TYR A 93 -3.40 -1.80 7.14
CA TYR A 93 -4.62 -1.65 7.94
C TYR A 93 -5.28 -0.28 7.66
N PRO A 94 -6.59 -0.10 7.94
CA PRO A 94 -7.31 1.15 7.69
C PRO A 94 -6.64 2.43 8.21
N ASP A 95 -5.95 2.36 9.36
CA ASP A 95 -5.23 3.50 9.96
C ASP A 95 -3.80 3.70 9.39
N GLY A 96 -3.44 2.92 8.37
CA GLY A 96 -2.10 2.87 7.79
C GLY A 96 -1.03 2.35 8.76
N GLU A 97 -1.40 1.70 9.86
CA GLU A 97 -0.47 1.16 10.85
C GLU A 97 -0.13 -0.30 10.58
N ASP A 98 1.15 -0.60 10.36
CA ASP A 98 1.69 -1.88 10.80
C ASP A 98 1.81 -1.76 12.33
N LYS A 99 0.76 -2.13 13.08
CA LYS A 99 0.91 -2.20 14.55
C LYS A 99 2.02 -3.21 14.82
N LYS A 100 3.11 -2.80 15.46
CA LYS A 100 4.20 -3.73 15.80
C LYS A 100 3.73 -4.75 16.82
#